data_AF-A0A564Y4Z6-F1
#
_entry.id   AF-A0A564Y4Z6-F1
#
_cell.length_a   1.000
_cell.length_b   1.000
_cell.length_c   1.000
_cell.angle_alpha   90.00
_cell.angle_beta   90.00
_cell.angle_gamma   90.00
#
_symmetry.space_group_name_H-M   'P 1'
#
loop_
_entity.id
_entity.type
_entity.pdbx_description
1 polymer ?
#
loop_
_entity_poly.entity_id
_entity_poly.type
_entity_poly.pdbx_seq_one_letter_code
_entity_poly.pdbx_strand_id
1 'polypeptide(L)'
;RDSRTDTIELQLSGDSRFSKESIVVNILPKPKYQLTRRSDPTQSPMEVAESNNFAVLEPIHLRYVVRPTRQWLRSSAHNLVPLMPNSTGLIYKVTMQPRFVTPNGEKLEAGRLVSLSAMNAAQLEGDMALRPGLTNLLRELEPTGLSEFTQAQIDAGDIVYVPPTKDIGPSDQMVEFKYIVSATGIPPIGEETFRLKVLAEDN
;
A
#
# COMPACT_ATOMS: atom_id res chain seq x y z
N ARG A 1 27.18 0.60 -11.50
CA ARG A 1 28.50 0.55 -10.82
C ARG A 1 28.78 1.97 -10.35
N ASP A 2 28.47 2.30 -9.08
CA ASP A 2 28.78 3.60 -8.43
C ASP A 2 28.65 3.48 -6.89
N SER A 3 29.03 2.34 -6.32
CA SER A 3 29.17 2.23 -4.86
C SER A 3 30.56 2.74 -4.48
N ARG A 4 30.64 3.72 -3.57
CA ARG A 4 31.90 4.24 -3.03
C ARG A 4 32.04 3.75 -1.60
N THR A 5 33.10 3.01 -1.31
CA THR A 5 33.51 2.69 0.06
C THR A 5 34.33 3.85 0.61
N ASP A 6 33.96 4.35 1.78
CA ASP A 6 34.74 5.32 2.55
C ASP A 6 35.17 4.67 3.87
N THR A 7 36.34 5.00 4.39
CA THR A 7 36.87 4.40 5.63
C THR A 7 37.13 5.48 6.65
N ILE A 8 36.44 5.41 7.78
CA ILE A 8 36.66 6.30 8.92
C ILE A 8 37.56 5.57 9.91
N GLU A 9 38.75 6.11 10.14
CA GLU A 9 39.67 5.63 11.18
C GLU A 9 39.47 6.45 12.46
N LEU A 10 39.19 5.78 13.57
CA LEU A 10 39.10 6.42 14.88
C LEU A 10 40.36 6.10 15.68
N GLN A 11 41.10 7.14 16.06
CA GLN A 11 42.26 7.03 16.94
C GLN A 11 42.00 7.84 18.21
N LEU A 12 41.87 7.16 19.36
CA LEU A 12 41.82 7.82 20.67
C LEU A 12 43.18 8.46 20.98
N SER A 13 43.21 9.79 21.10
CA SER A 13 44.42 10.53 21.44
C SER A 13 44.73 10.41 22.93
N GLY A 14 45.85 9.78 23.29
CA GLY A 14 46.35 9.78 24.67
C GLY A 14 47.27 8.62 25.07
N ASP A 15 47.25 7.49 24.36
CA ASP A 15 48.15 6.36 24.67
C ASP A 15 48.44 5.56 23.39
N SER A 16 49.70 5.26 23.10
CA SER A 16 50.14 4.60 21.85
C SER A 16 49.81 3.10 21.80
N ARG A 17 48.96 2.62 22.72
CA ARG A 17 48.65 1.21 22.95
C ARG A 17 47.21 0.81 22.61
N PHE A 18 46.36 1.72 22.13
CA PHE A 18 44.98 1.37 21.75
C PHE A 18 44.84 0.95 20.29
N SER A 19 43.98 -0.05 20.06
CA SER A 19 43.64 -0.61 18.75
C SER A 19 43.05 0.45 17.84
N LYS A 20 43.60 0.58 16.63
CA LYS A 20 42.98 1.35 15.56
C LYS A 20 41.74 0.60 15.09
N GLU A 21 40.57 1.19 15.29
CA GLU A 21 39.32 0.68 14.72
C GLU A 21 39.01 1.42 13.43
N SER A 22 38.87 0.67 12.34
CA SER A 22 38.46 1.21 11.05
C SER A 22 37.02 0.80 10.78
N ILE A 23 36.20 1.78 10.42
CA ILE A 23 34.81 1.58 10.02
C ILE A 23 34.74 1.75 8.51
N VAL A 24 34.36 0.68 7.80
CA VAL A 24 34.10 0.72 6.35
C VAL A 24 32.65 1.16 6.13
N VAL A 25 32.47 2.33 5.55
CA VAL A 25 31.17 2.91 5.20
C VAL A 25 30.92 2.66 3.71
N ASN A 26 29.90 1.86 3.41
CA ASN A 26 29.43 1.68 2.03
C ASN A 26 28.49 2.83 1.65
N ILE A 27 28.96 3.77 0.83
CA ILE A 27 28.13 4.84 0.27
C ILE A 27 27.47 4.30 -1.00
N LEU A 28 26.19 3.97 -0.88
CA LEU A 28 25.36 3.62 -2.03
C LEU A 28 25.13 4.85 -2.91
N PRO A 29 25.07 4.68 -4.25
CA PRO A 29 24.73 5.78 -5.14
C PRO A 29 23.34 6.31 -4.78
N LYS A 30 23.18 7.64 -4.81
CA LYS A 30 21.91 8.27 -4.44
C LYS A 30 20.80 7.77 -5.37
N PRO A 31 19.61 7.43 -4.83
CA PRO A 31 18.54 6.87 -5.64
C PRO A 31 18.09 7.88 -6.71
N LYS A 32 17.97 7.42 -7.95
CA LYS A 32 17.51 8.24 -9.08
C LYS A 32 16.02 8.55 -8.98
N TYR A 33 15.25 7.60 -8.45
CA TYR A 33 13.82 7.68 -8.29
C TYR A 33 13.41 7.37 -6.85
N GLN A 34 12.25 7.89 -6.48
CA GLN A 34 11.59 7.63 -5.21
C GLN A 34 10.11 7.40 -5.46
N LEU A 35 9.51 6.59 -4.59
CA LEU A 35 8.07 6.50 -4.49
C LEU A 35 7.53 7.74 -3.78
N THR A 36 6.39 8.25 -4.22
CA THR A 36 5.74 9.42 -3.61
C THR A 36 4.25 9.21 -3.59
N ARG A 37 3.65 9.32 -2.40
CA ARG A 37 2.20 9.31 -2.22
C ARG A 37 1.60 10.57 -2.86
N ARG A 38 0.52 10.39 -3.62
CA ARG A 38 -0.20 11.43 -4.37
C ARG A 38 -1.69 11.48 -4.00
N SER A 39 -2.04 11.07 -2.78
CA SER A 39 -3.37 11.32 -2.22
C SER A 39 -3.51 12.80 -1.86
N ASP A 40 -4.68 13.38 -2.14
CA ASP A 40 -4.98 14.76 -1.75
C ASP A 40 -5.15 14.83 -0.22
N PRO A 41 -4.34 15.64 0.50
CA PRO A 41 -4.45 15.77 1.95
C PRO A 41 -5.72 16.49 2.41
N THR A 42 -6.43 17.19 1.51
CA THR A 42 -7.67 17.93 1.83
C THR A 42 -8.93 17.09 1.65
N GLN A 43 -8.79 15.87 1.14
CA GLN A 43 -9.93 15.03 0.84
C GLN A 43 -10.48 14.30 2.05
N SER A 44 -11.80 14.16 2.08
CA SER A 44 -12.49 13.36 3.08
C SER A 44 -12.02 11.90 3.03
N PRO A 45 -11.97 11.21 4.19
CA PRO A 45 -11.73 9.78 4.22
C PRO A 45 -12.78 9.06 3.37
N MET A 46 -12.41 7.91 2.83
CA MET A 46 -13.37 7.03 2.15
C MET A 46 -14.46 6.62 3.15
N GLU A 47 -15.72 6.87 2.81
CA GLU A 47 -16.89 6.51 3.63
C GLU A 47 -17.66 5.38 2.96
N VAL A 48 -18.06 4.39 3.75
CA VAL A 48 -18.73 3.19 3.27
C VAL A 48 -19.90 2.88 4.19
N ALA A 49 -21.14 2.89 3.70
CA ALA A 49 -22.27 2.41 4.48
C ALA A 49 -22.10 0.92 4.77
N GLU A 50 -22.41 0.47 5.99
CA GLU A 50 -22.25 -0.95 6.36
C GLU A 50 -23.14 -1.88 5.53
N SER A 51 -24.27 -1.39 4.99
CA SER A 51 -25.16 -2.13 4.09
C SER A 51 -24.69 -2.21 2.65
N ASN A 52 -23.66 -1.45 2.27
CA ASN A 52 -23.10 -1.55 0.93
C ASN A 52 -22.46 -2.94 0.74
N ASN A 53 -22.72 -3.54 -0.42
CA ASN A 53 -22.11 -4.81 -0.79
C ASN A 53 -20.59 -4.70 -0.94
N PHE A 54 -20.12 -3.57 -1.48
CA PHE A 54 -18.72 -3.20 -1.58
C PHE A 54 -18.60 -1.70 -1.85
N ALA A 55 -17.39 -1.17 -1.67
CA ALA A 55 -17.02 0.18 -2.05
C ALA A 55 -15.70 0.15 -2.83
N VAL A 56 -15.65 0.85 -3.95
CA VAL A 56 -14.47 0.86 -4.83
C VAL A 56 -13.36 1.69 -4.20
N LEU A 57 -12.15 1.12 -4.13
CA LEU A 57 -10.96 1.84 -3.70
C LEU A 57 -10.46 2.70 -4.86
N GLU A 58 -10.90 3.94 -4.92
CA GLU A 58 -10.52 4.84 -6.01
C GLU A 58 -9.08 5.38 -5.86
N PRO A 59 -8.42 5.75 -6.98
CA PRO A 59 -7.06 6.33 -6.97
C PRO A 59 -6.95 7.62 -6.16
N ILE A 60 -8.07 8.29 -5.93
CA ILE A 60 -8.11 9.52 -5.19
C ILE A 60 -7.81 9.29 -3.69
N HIS A 61 -8.18 8.12 -3.17
CA HIS A 61 -7.92 7.71 -1.79
C HIS A 61 -6.52 7.08 -1.63
N LEU A 62 -6.09 6.30 -2.63
CA LEU A 62 -4.80 5.61 -2.60
C LEU A 62 -4.08 5.68 -3.94
N ARG A 63 -3.02 6.49 -3.98
CA ARG A 63 -2.17 6.59 -5.17
C ARG A 63 -0.73 6.86 -4.83
N TYR A 64 0.13 6.04 -5.40
CA TYR A 64 1.57 6.25 -5.41
C TYR A 64 2.06 6.45 -6.84
N VAL A 65 3.09 7.26 -6.99
CA VAL A 65 3.78 7.45 -8.26
C VAL A 65 5.28 7.38 -8.04
N VAL A 66 5.97 6.88 -9.05
CA VAL A 66 7.42 7.02 -9.12
C VAL A 66 7.76 8.42 -9.58
N ARG A 67 8.63 9.12 -8.87
CA ARG A 67 9.19 10.41 -9.30
C ARG A 67 10.71 10.42 -9.23
N PRO A 68 11.38 11.17 -10.11
CA PRO A 68 12.80 11.45 -9.96
C PRO A 68 13.08 12.15 -8.63
N THR A 69 14.21 11.85 -8.00
CA THR A 69 14.65 12.55 -6.78
C THR A 69 15.14 13.96 -7.11
N ARG A 70 15.03 14.90 -6.16
CA ARG A 70 15.55 16.28 -6.32
C ARG A 70 17.04 16.32 -6.67
N GLN A 71 17.80 15.34 -6.21
CA GLN A 71 19.24 15.23 -6.47
C GLN A 71 19.51 14.78 -7.90
N TRP A 72 18.74 13.83 -8.42
CA TRP A 72 18.81 13.45 -9.84
C TRP A 72 18.40 14.62 -10.75
N LEU A 73 17.32 15.32 -10.41
CA LEU A 73 16.86 16.52 -11.12
C LEU A 73 17.87 17.67 -11.13
N ARG A 74 18.92 17.64 -10.32
CA ARG A 74 19.98 18.66 -10.30
C ARG A 74 21.30 18.17 -10.92
N SER A 75 21.37 16.90 -11.31
CA SER A 75 22.57 16.31 -11.94
C SER A 75 22.60 16.63 -13.44
N SER A 76 23.77 16.74 -14.06
CA SER A 76 23.94 17.03 -15.50
C SER A 76 23.34 15.99 -16.47
N ALA A 77 22.68 14.94 -15.96
CA ALA A 77 22.01 13.88 -16.70
C ALA A 77 20.57 14.20 -17.14
N HIS A 78 20.20 15.48 -17.28
CA HIS A 78 18.84 15.93 -17.68
C HIS A 78 18.38 15.39 -19.05
N ASN A 79 19.33 15.02 -19.91
CA ASN A 79 19.05 14.56 -21.27
C ASN A 79 18.76 13.05 -21.37
N LEU A 80 18.88 12.31 -20.26
CA LEU A 80 18.44 10.92 -20.21
C LEU A 80 16.97 10.91 -19.82
N VAL A 81 16.09 10.66 -20.80
CA VAL A 81 14.67 10.41 -20.53
C VAL A 81 14.57 9.32 -19.48
N PRO A 82 13.99 9.60 -18.31
CA PRO A 82 13.91 8.60 -17.27
C PRO A 82 13.06 7.43 -17.77
N LEU A 83 13.64 6.23 -17.85
CA LEU A 83 12.87 5.00 -18.01
C LEU A 83 12.03 4.84 -16.72
N MET A 84 10.85 5.43 -16.72
CA MET A 84 9.97 5.39 -15.57
C MET A 84 9.48 3.94 -15.43
N PRO A 85 9.51 3.36 -14.22
CA PRO A 85 8.72 2.17 -13.96
C PRO A 85 7.28 2.53 -14.31
N ASN A 86 6.70 1.77 -15.24
CA ASN A 86 5.31 1.91 -15.62
C ASN A 86 4.41 1.78 -14.37
N SER A 87 3.19 2.31 -14.43
CA SER A 87 2.21 2.21 -13.33
C SER A 87 1.90 0.75 -12.96
N THR A 88 2.12 -0.20 -13.87
CA THR A 88 2.02 -1.65 -13.61
C THR A 88 3.14 -2.19 -12.72
N GLY A 89 4.25 -1.47 -12.58
CA GLY A 89 5.37 -1.84 -11.70
C GLY A 89 5.17 -1.44 -10.24
N LEU A 90 4.06 -0.78 -9.89
CA LEU A 90 3.71 -0.40 -8.52
C LEU A 90 2.85 -1.48 -7.87
N ILE A 91 3.42 -2.12 -6.84
CA ILE A 91 2.77 -3.21 -6.13
C ILE A 91 2.54 -2.80 -4.67
N TYR A 92 1.29 -2.92 -4.24
CA TYR A 92 0.83 -2.80 -2.88
C TYR A 92 0.76 -4.20 -2.28
N LYS A 93 1.50 -4.44 -1.20
CA LYS A 93 1.42 -5.67 -0.42
C LYS A 93 0.70 -5.40 0.89
N VAL A 94 -0.43 -6.05 1.11
CA VAL A 94 -1.23 -5.94 2.34
C VAL A 94 -0.50 -6.70 3.46
N THR A 95 -0.11 -5.99 4.52
CA THR A 95 0.53 -6.57 5.70
C THR A 95 -0.46 -6.82 6.83
N MET A 96 -1.58 -6.09 6.84
CA MET A 96 -2.69 -6.28 7.76
C MET A 96 -4.01 -6.09 7.02
N GLN A 97 -4.87 -7.09 7.06
CA GLN A 97 -6.23 -7.01 6.52
C GLN A 97 -7.07 -5.95 7.27
N PRO A 98 -8.15 -5.44 6.66
CA PRO A 98 -9.04 -4.46 7.28
C PRO A 98 -9.54 -4.86 8.67
N ARG A 99 -9.32 -3.98 9.65
CA ARG A 99 -9.68 -4.19 11.06
C ARG A 99 -10.25 -2.92 11.68
N PHE A 100 -11.15 -3.07 12.63
CA PHE A 100 -11.73 -1.94 13.36
C PHE A 100 -10.66 -1.30 14.26
N VAL A 101 -10.63 0.02 14.25
CA VAL A 101 -9.79 0.82 15.15
C VAL A 101 -10.51 0.89 16.49
N THR A 102 -10.22 -0.06 17.38
CA THR A 102 -10.81 -0.08 18.73
C THR A 102 -9.87 0.61 19.73
N PRO A 103 -10.41 1.37 20.70
CA PRO A 103 -9.61 2.02 21.75
C PRO A 103 -8.90 1.01 22.67
N ASN A 104 -9.44 -0.21 22.78
CA ASN A 104 -8.92 -1.27 23.65
C ASN A 104 -7.85 -2.13 22.96
N GLY A 105 -7.55 -1.89 21.68
CA GLY A 105 -6.57 -2.66 20.91
C GLY A 105 -7.05 -4.06 20.48
N GLU A 106 -8.33 -4.38 20.70
CA GLU A 106 -8.94 -5.59 20.15
C GLU A 106 -9.05 -5.47 18.64
N LYS A 107 -8.30 -6.32 17.94
CA LYS A 107 -8.22 -6.35 16.49
C LYS A 107 -9.36 -7.17 15.92
N LEU A 108 -10.56 -6.58 15.91
CA LEU A 108 -11.74 -7.17 15.29
C LEU A 108 -11.63 -7.03 13.77
N GLU A 109 -11.92 -8.12 13.06
CA GLU A 109 -11.96 -8.14 11.59
C GLU A 109 -13.07 -7.20 11.10
N ALA A 110 -12.73 -6.33 10.16
CA ALA A 110 -13.62 -5.31 9.65
C ALA A 110 -13.68 -5.38 8.13
N GLY A 111 -14.17 -6.52 7.63
CA GLY A 111 -14.27 -6.76 6.19
C GLY A 111 -12.94 -7.13 5.55
N ARG A 112 -12.83 -6.86 4.25
CA ARG A 112 -11.75 -7.38 3.39
C ARG A 112 -11.57 -6.58 2.12
N LEU A 113 -10.35 -6.60 1.58
CA LEU A 113 -10.05 -6.09 0.25
C LEU A 113 -10.16 -7.23 -0.78
N VAL A 114 -10.82 -6.99 -1.90
CA VAL A 114 -11.14 -7.99 -2.92
C VAL A 114 -10.86 -7.42 -4.30
N SER A 115 -10.44 -8.27 -5.24
CA SER A 115 -10.32 -7.93 -6.66
C SER A 115 -11.52 -8.52 -7.39
N LEU A 116 -12.28 -7.67 -8.09
CA LEU A 116 -13.46 -8.10 -8.84
C LEU A 116 -13.07 -9.08 -9.95
N SER A 117 -11.96 -8.82 -10.64
CA SER A 117 -11.43 -9.68 -11.70
C SER A 117 -10.97 -11.04 -11.18
N ALA A 118 -10.31 -11.10 -10.02
CA ALA A 118 -9.92 -12.36 -9.39
C ALA A 118 -11.14 -13.20 -8.97
N MET A 119 -12.21 -12.55 -8.49
CA MET A 119 -13.46 -13.22 -8.14
C MET A 119 -14.18 -13.80 -9.37
N ASN A 120 -14.19 -13.05 -10.47
CA ASN A 120 -14.76 -13.54 -11.73
C ASN A 120 -13.92 -14.71 -12.31
N ALA A 121 -12.60 -14.67 -12.15
CA ALA A 121 -11.70 -15.71 -12.67
C ALA A 121 -11.78 -17.01 -11.87
N ALA A 122 -11.84 -16.96 -10.53
CA ALA A 122 -11.98 -18.14 -9.67
C ALA A 122 -13.27 -18.94 -9.94
N GLN A 123 -14.27 -18.33 -10.56
CA GLN A 123 -15.55 -18.96 -10.88
C GLN A 123 -15.53 -19.73 -12.21
N LEU A 124 -14.58 -19.47 -13.10
CA LEU A 124 -14.45 -20.23 -14.36
C LEU A 124 -13.96 -21.67 -14.13
N GLU A 125 -13.35 -21.98 -12.99
CA GLU A 125 -12.86 -23.33 -12.66
C GLU A 125 -13.89 -24.20 -11.90
N GLY A 126 -14.97 -23.61 -11.39
CA GLY A 126 -15.97 -24.30 -10.56
C GLY A 126 -17.40 -24.09 -11.05
N ASP A 127 -17.91 -25.06 -11.79
CA ASP A 127 -19.27 -25.12 -12.35
C ASP A 127 -20.37 -24.78 -11.33
N MET A 128 -20.94 -23.56 -11.42
CA MET A 128 -22.36 -23.26 -11.19
C MET A 128 -22.74 -22.00 -11.97
N ALA A 129 -23.42 -22.24 -13.09
CA ALA A 129 -23.97 -21.29 -14.04
C ALA A 129 -24.53 -19.96 -13.45
N LEU A 130 -24.09 -18.85 -14.07
CA LEU A 130 -24.97 -17.74 -14.48
C LEU A 130 -25.74 -16.99 -13.38
N ARG A 131 -25.05 -16.37 -12.40
CA ARG A 131 -25.66 -15.29 -11.63
C ARG A 131 -25.15 -13.91 -12.09
N PRO A 132 -25.85 -13.23 -13.02
CA PRO A 132 -25.68 -11.78 -13.17
C PRO A 132 -26.03 -11.12 -11.82
N GLY A 133 -25.09 -10.35 -11.26
CA GLY A 133 -25.26 -9.69 -9.96
C GLY A 133 -24.29 -10.13 -8.85
N LEU A 134 -23.14 -10.72 -9.19
CA LEU A 134 -22.18 -11.21 -8.19
C LEU A 134 -21.56 -10.10 -7.32
N THR A 135 -21.40 -8.91 -7.90
CA THR A 135 -21.07 -7.68 -7.16
C THR A 135 -22.03 -7.42 -6.01
N ASN A 136 -23.28 -7.87 -6.14
CA ASN A 136 -24.31 -7.71 -5.12
C ASN A 136 -24.25 -8.79 -4.02
N LEU A 137 -23.41 -9.81 -4.17
CA LEU A 137 -23.28 -10.93 -3.21
C LEU A 137 -21.88 -11.05 -2.61
N LEU A 138 -20.95 -10.14 -2.92
CA LEU A 138 -19.58 -10.20 -2.41
C LEU A 138 -19.49 -10.23 -0.88
N ARG A 139 -20.44 -9.58 -0.21
CA ARG A 139 -20.54 -9.60 1.25
C ARG A 139 -20.86 -11.01 1.78
N GLU A 140 -21.78 -11.71 1.12
CA GLU A 140 -22.26 -13.05 1.49
C GLU A 140 -21.30 -14.18 1.11
N LEU A 141 -20.58 -14.03 0.00
CA LEU A 141 -19.65 -15.05 -0.52
C LEU A 141 -18.36 -15.21 0.30
N GLU A 142 -18.19 -14.35 1.29
CA GLU A 142 -17.03 -14.25 2.15
C GLU A 142 -15.66 -14.49 1.49
N PRO A 143 -15.33 -13.77 0.40
CA PRO A 143 -14.13 -14.05 -0.37
C PRO A 143 -12.85 -13.85 0.46
N THR A 144 -11.79 -14.54 0.06
CA THR A 144 -10.48 -14.39 0.69
C THR A 144 -9.92 -12.99 0.41
N GLY A 145 -9.39 -12.36 1.47
CA GLY A 145 -8.78 -11.04 1.37
C GLY A 145 -7.53 -11.05 0.49
N LEU A 146 -7.35 -10.00 -0.30
CA LEU A 146 -6.16 -9.82 -1.13
C LEU A 146 -4.91 -9.65 -0.29
N SER A 147 -3.83 -10.31 -0.69
CA SER A 147 -2.48 -10.11 -0.15
C SER A 147 -1.68 -9.06 -0.92
N GLU A 148 -1.98 -8.87 -2.20
CA GLU A 148 -1.30 -7.91 -3.07
C GLU A 148 -2.22 -7.38 -4.19
N PHE A 149 -1.95 -6.16 -4.62
CA PHE A 149 -2.60 -5.51 -5.76
C PHE A 149 -1.71 -4.44 -6.38
N THR A 150 -2.06 -3.95 -7.57
CA THR A 150 -1.27 -2.96 -8.32
C THR A 150 -1.99 -1.62 -8.42
N GLN A 151 -1.24 -0.54 -8.70
CA GLN A 151 -1.86 0.77 -8.99
C GLN A 151 -2.81 0.69 -10.20
N ALA A 152 -2.47 -0.11 -11.21
CA ALA A 152 -3.33 -0.28 -12.39
C ALA A 152 -4.69 -0.88 -12.04
N GLN A 153 -4.77 -1.79 -11.07
CA GLN A 153 -6.04 -2.35 -10.59
C GLN A 153 -6.88 -1.31 -9.82
N ILE A 154 -6.25 -0.42 -9.05
CA ILE A 154 -6.93 0.72 -8.41
C ILE A 154 -7.45 1.68 -9.49
N ASP A 155 -6.61 2.02 -10.46
CA ASP A 155 -6.96 2.93 -11.57
C ASP A 155 -8.11 2.37 -12.44
N ALA A 156 -8.23 1.04 -12.52
CA ALA A 156 -9.32 0.35 -13.20
C ALA A 156 -10.59 0.16 -12.34
N GLY A 157 -10.56 0.52 -11.05
CA GLY A 157 -11.67 0.28 -10.12
C GLY A 157 -11.89 -1.19 -9.76
N ASP A 158 -10.87 -2.04 -9.94
CA ASP A 158 -10.94 -3.48 -9.69
C ASP A 158 -10.82 -3.84 -8.20
N ILE A 159 -10.14 -3.01 -7.43
CA ILE A 159 -9.93 -3.22 -5.99
C ILE A 159 -11.08 -2.61 -5.21
N VAL A 160 -11.76 -3.44 -4.42
CA VAL A 160 -12.92 -3.03 -3.64
C VAL A 160 -12.76 -3.44 -2.19
N TYR A 161 -13.29 -2.62 -1.29
CA TYR A 161 -13.50 -2.97 0.11
C TYR A 161 -14.89 -3.55 0.29
N VAL A 162 -14.99 -4.70 0.97
CA VAL A 162 -16.24 -5.36 1.31
C VAL A 162 -16.43 -5.26 2.82
N PRO A 163 -17.47 -4.55 3.31
CA PRO A 163 -17.81 -4.48 4.73
C PRO A 163 -18.06 -5.87 5.35
N PRO A 164 -17.86 -6.05 6.66
CA PRO A 164 -18.22 -7.31 7.32
C PRO A 164 -19.73 -7.56 7.24
N THR A 165 -20.14 -8.82 7.27
CA THR A 165 -21.56 -9.23 7.35
C THR A 165 -22.17 -8.94 8.71
N LYS A 166 -21.35 -8.91 9.75
CA LYS A 166 -21.75 -8.57 11.11
C LYS A 166 -22.05 -7.07 11.20
N ASP A 167 -23.14 -6.77 11.88
CA ASP A 167 -23.51 -5.42 12.30
C ASP A 167 -22.34 -4.74 13.03
N ILE A 168 -22.03 -3.51 12.65
CA ILE A 168 -20.96 -2.72 13.28
C ILE A 168 -21.46 -1.99 14.54
N GLY A 169 -22.75 -2.09 14.86
CA GLY A 169 -23.38 -1.45 16.01
C GLY A 169 -23.77 0.00 15.73
N PRO A 170 -24.19 0.74 16.77
CA PRO A 170 -24.99 1.96 16.60
C PRO A 170 -24.20 3.21 16.20
N SER A 171 -22.89 3.13 15.96
CA SER A 171 -22.07 4.29 15.66
C SER A 171 -21.04 3.99 14.59
N ASP A 172 -20.73 4.99 13.77
CA ASP A 172 -19.70 4.90 12.75
C ASP A 172 -18.37 4.39 13.32
N GLN A 173 -17.75 3.46 12.59
CA GLN A 173 -16.47 2.87 12.98
C GLN A 173 -15.38 3.20 11.98
N MET A 174 -14.16 3.43 12.50
CA MET A 174 -12.97 3.56 11.66
C MET A 174 -12.38 2.18 11.39
N VAL A 175 -12.10 1.92 10.13
CA VAL A 175 -11.44 0.70 9.67
C VAL A 175 -10.08 1.06 9.11
N GLU A 176 -9.06 0.28 9.46
CA GLU A 176 -7.73 0.44 8.90
C GLU A 176 -7.15 -0.87 8.37
N PHE A 177 -6.38 -0.75 7.30
CA PHE A 177 -5.52 -1.82 6.80
C PHE A 177 -4.12 -1.27 6.59
N LYS A 178 -3.12 -2.15 6.64
CA LYS A 178 -1.72 -1.78 6.47
C LYS A 178 -1.14 -2.40 5.23
N TYR A 179 -0.24 -1.66 4.60
CA TYR A 179 0.37 -2.06 3.34
C TYR A 179 1.78 -1.52 3.18
N ILE A 180 2.54 -2.19 2.32
CA ILE A 180 3.86 -1.77 1.86
C ILE A 180 3.76 -1.50 0.36
N VAL A 181 4.36 -0.40 -0.10
CA VAL A 181 4.42 -0.07 -1.53
C VAL A 181 5.82 -0.32 -2.06
N SER A 182 5.90 -1.08 -3.15
CA SER A 182 7.16 -1.41 -3.81
C SER A 182 7.10 -1.11 -5.29
N ALA A 183 8.26 -0.80 -5.87
CA ALA A 183 8.42 -0.67 -7.31
C ALA A 183 9.76 -1.26 -7.74
N THR A 184 9.82 -1.77 -8.98
CA THR A 184 11.04 -2.36 -9.53
C THR A 184 12.21 -1.35 -9.48
N GLY A 185 13.31 -1.76 -8.84
CA GLY A 185 14.53 -0.95 -8.76
C GLY A 185 14.44 0.28 -7.83
N ILE A 186 13.38 0.39 -7.04
CA ILE A 186 13.20 1.47 -6.06
C ILE A 186 13.01 0.85 -4.67
N PRO A 187 13.70 1.36 -3.63
CA PRO A 187 13.45 0.91 -2.27
C PRO A 187 11.97 1.01 -1.90
N PRO A 188 11.38 -0.01 -1.27
CA PRO A 188 9.99 0.05 -0.85
C PRO A 188 9.79 1.14 0.19
N ILE A 189 8.59 1.71 0.22
CA ILE A 189 8.17 2.57 1.33
C ILE A 189 7.93 1.67 2.55
N GLY A 190 8.15 2.22 3.75
CA GLY A 190 7.82 1.54 5.00
C GLY A 190 6.34 1.15 5.07
N GLU A 191 5.97 0.46 6.14
CA GLU A 191 4.57 0.12 6.38
C GLU A 191 3.73 1.40 6.51
N GLU A 192 2.70 1.50 5.69
CA GLU A 192 1.74 2.61 5.64
C GLU A 192 0.36 2.12 6.11
N THR A 193 -0.43 3.05 6.64
CA THR A 193 -1.79 2.76 7.09
C THR A 193 -2.79 3.48 6.19
N PHE A 194 -3.78 2.74 5.70
CA PHE A 194 -4.97 3.30 5.07
C PHE A 194 -6.13 3.26 6.06
N ARG A 195 -6.93 4.33 6.07
CA ARG A 195 -8.10 4.44 6.95
C ARG A 195 -9.33 4.79 6.12
N LEU A 196 -10.43 4.11 6.43
CA LEU A 196 -11.76 4.40 5.91
C LEU A 196 -12.75 4.42 7.07
N LYS A 197 -13.89 5.06 6.85
CA LYS A 197 -14.98 5.16 7.81
C LYS A 197 -16.13 4.28 7.33
N VAL A 198 -16.58 3.36 8.17
CA VAL A 198 -17.81 2.59 7.93
C VAL A 198 -18.93 3.28 8.68
N LEU A 199 -19.98 3.66 7.95
CA LEU A 199 -21.15 4.34 8.50
C LEU A 199 -22.15 3.30 8.98
N ALA A 200 -22.61 3.44 10.23
CA ALA A 200 -23.66 2.60 10.78
C ALA A 200 -25.03 3.04 10.21
N GLU A 201 -25.93 2.10 9.95
CA GLU A 201 -27.27 2.43 9.43
C GLU A 201 -28.13 3.17 10.45
N ASP A 202 -27.93 2.89 11.74
CA ASP A 202 -28.74 3.40 12.86
C ASP A 202 -28.26 4.76 13.42
N ASN A 203 -27.29 5.41 12.74
CA ASN A 203 -26.68 6.67 13.20
C ASN A 203 -27.40 7.92 12.68
#